data_AF-A9DW67-F1
#
_entry.id   AF-A9DW67-F1
#
_cell.length_a   1.000
_cell.length_b   1.000
_cell.length_c   1.000
_cell.angle_alpha   90.00
_cell.angle_beta   90.00
_cell.angle_gamma   90.00
#
_symmetry.space_group_name_H-M   'P 1'
#
loop_
_entity.id
_entity.type
_entity.pdbx_description
1 polymer ?
#
loop_
_entity_poly.entity_id
_entity_poly.type
_entity_poly.pdbx_seq_one_letter_code
_entity_poly.pdbx_strand_id
1 'polypeptide(L)'
;MTIEALQAVDLEKIAYPTIKEYAQEILQDYADEDDKNKEEAALQAKESIEAVYKMIQLNSPEAIPGNESEQESSDKDQDKAGHTPKKKKKLTKKELDAFEEEIKHCRTAIKAYNAKKREGQPKKPTPKRHEKIEKHLMAIGNLVPENLKDNLDILEASEKILSKTGREIMKLYRMDELQIKEVQEEIKEKYDQKEQKIKKDNDE
;
A
#
# COMPACT_ATOMS: atom_id res chain seq x y z
N MET A 1 -12.94 -12.19 18.33
CA MET A 1 -13.71 -13.21 17.57
C MET A 1 -12.95 -14.54 17.58
N THR A 2 -13.60 -15.65 17.25
CA THR A 2 -12.99 -17.00 17.14
C THR A 2 -12.92 -17.45 15.68
N ILE A 3 -12.04 -18.41 15.39
CA ILE A 3 -11.95 -19.01 14.06
C ILE A 3 -13.27 -19.67 13.62
N GLU A 4 -14.00 -20.27 14.57
CA GLU A 4 -15.34 -20.85 14.35
C GLU A 4 -16.35 -19.81 13.83
N ALA A 5 -16.27 -18.57 14.31
CA ALA A 5 -17.13 -17.49 13.84
C ALA A 5 -16.81 -17.10 12.39
N LEU A 6 -15.54 -17.19 11.97
CA LEU A 6 -15.12 -16.94 10.59
C LEU A 6 -15.50 -18.12 9.67
N GLN A 7 -15.41 -19.37 10.17
CA GLN A 7 -15.87 -20.57 9.45
C GLN A 7 -17.38 -20.56 9.17
N ALA A 8 -18.16 -19.89 10.03
CA ALA A 8 -19.60 -19.75 9.86
C ALA A 8 -20.00 -18.66 8.84
N VAL A 9 -19.07 -17.83 8.38
CA VAL A 9 -19.35 -16.76 7.40
C VAL A 9 -19.57 -17.36 6.01
N ASP A 10 -20.62 -16.89 5.34
CA ASP A 10 -20.88 -17.21 3.95
C ASP A 10 -19.98 -16.38 3.02
N LEU A 11 -18.87 -16.99 2.59
CA LEU A 11 -17.87 -16.35 1.74
C LEU A 11 -18.40 -15.92 0.36
N GLU A 12 -19.53 -16.45 -0.10
CA GLU A 12 -20.12 -16.06 -1.40
C GLU A 12 -20.83 -14.72 -1.34
N LYS A 13 -21.31 -14.33 -0.15
CA LYS A 13 -22.02 -13.07 0.08
C LYS A 13 -21.10 -11.91 0.46
N ILE A 14 -19.78 -12.14 0.48
CA ILE A 14 -18.81 -11.07 0.71
C ILE A 14 -18.65 -10.24 -0.56
N ALA A 15 -19.00 -8.96 -0.48
CA ALA A 15 -19.03 -8.03 -1.62
C ALA A 15 -17.64 -7.73 -2.21
N TYR A 16 -16.58 -7.82 -1.40
CA TYR A 16 -15.22 -7.47 -1.82
C TYR A 16 -14.35 -8.72 -1.99
N PRO A 17 -13.81 -8.96 -3.20
CA PRO A 17 -12.95 -10.12 -3.48
C PRO A 17 -11.73 -10.21 -2.54
N THR A 18 -11.12 -9.07 -2.21
CA THR A 18 -9.94 -9.02 -1.33
C THR A 18 -10.23 -9.47 0.11
N ILE A 19 -11.41 -9.12 0.64
CA ILE A 19 -11.85 -9.56 1.97
C ILE A 19 -12.16 -11.05 1.96
N LYS A 20 -12.75 -11.54 0.86
CA LYS A 20 -13.05 -12.95 0.63
C LYS A 20 -11.78 -13.80 0.55
N GLU A 21 -10.81 -13.39 -0.25
CA GLU A 21 -9.50 -14.05 -0.40
C GLU A 21 -8.76 -14.11 0.93
N TYR A 22 -8.73 -13.02 1.69
CA TYR A 22 -8.04 -12.98 2.97
C TYR A 22 -8.75 -13.81 4.05
N ALA A 23 -10.08 -13.89 4.03
CA ALA A 23 -10.83 -14.82 4.87
C ALA A 23 -10.54 -16.29 4.50
N GLN A 24 -10.40 -16.60 3.21
CA GLN A 24 -10.04 -17.93 2.73
C GLN A 24 -8.63 -18.33 3.14
N GLU A 25 -7.65 -17.42 3.02
CA GLU A 25 -6.27 -17.65 3.44
C GLU A 25 -6.18 -18.01 4.93
N ILE A 26 -6.84 -17.24 5.81
CA ILE A 26 -6.87 -17.54 7.25
C ILE A 26 -7.52 -18.91 7.55
N LEU A 27 -8.59 -19.25 6.82
CA LEU A 27 -9.26 -20.55 6.99
C LEU A 27 -8.42 -21.72 6.47
N GLN A 28 -7.67 -21.49 5.39
CA GLN A 28 -6.78 -22.48 4.81
C GLN A 28 -5.55 -22.70 5.71
N ASP A 29 -4.90 -21.63 6.17
CA ASP A 29 -3.81 -21.69 7.14
C ASP A 29 -4.23 -22.48 8.39
N TYR A 30 -5.45 -22.24 8.88
CA TYR A 30 -5.99 -22.99 10.01
C TYR A 30 -6.30 -24.47 9.70
N ALA A 31 -6.68 -24.78 8.45
CA ALA A 31 -6.97 -26.15 8.01
C ALA A 31 -5.69 -26.98 7.80
N ASP A 32 -4.62 -26.32 7.35
CA ASP A 32 -3.31 -26.93 7.06
C ASP A 32 -2.48 -27.20 8.33
N GLU A 33 -2.87 -26.62 9.47
CA GLU A 33 -2.25 -26.88 10.77
C GLU A 33 -2.59 -28.27 11.34
N ASP A 34 -1.64 -28.87 12.05
CA ASP A 34 -1.88 -30.11 12.80
C ASP A 34 -2.85 -29.86 13.96
N ASP A 35 -3.71 -30.84 14.28
CA ASP A 35 -4.72 -30.72 15.36
C ASP A 35 -4.14 -30.31 16.72
N LYS A 36 -2.86 -30.60 16.96
CA LYS A 36 -2.13 -30.23 18.19
C LYS A 36 -1.75 -28.74 18.25
N ASN A 37 -1.67 -28.06 17.11
CA ASN A 37 -1.22 -26.68 16.96
C ASN A 37 -2.35 -25.72 16.59
N LYS A 38 -3.52 -26.23 16.16
CA LYS A 38 -4.69 -25.41 15.79
C LYS A 38 -5.12 -24.41 16.85
N GLU A 39 -5.10 -24.79 18.13
CA GLU A 39 -5.51 -23.87 19.21
C GLU A 39 -4.52 -22.71 19.37
N GLU A 40 -3.23 -22.96 19.22
CA GLU A 40 -2.19 -21.93 19.27
C GLU A 40 -2.21 -21.05 18.01
N ALA A 41 -2.40 -21.64 16.83
CA ALA A 41 -2.56 -20.93 15.57
C ALA A 41 -3.79 -20.01 15.59
N ALA A 42 -4.94 -20.48 16.11
CA ALA A 42 -6.13 -19.65 16.31
C ALA A 42 -5.90 -18.50 17.31
N LEU A 43 -5.02 -18.70 18.30
CA LEU A 43 -4.66 -17.65 19.26
C LEU A 43 -3.76 -16.58 18.62
N GLN A 44 -2.80 -17.00 17.81
CA GLN A 44 -1.89 -16.10 17.07
C GLN A 44 -2.63 -15.32 15.98
N ALA A 45 -3.56 -15.97 15.27
CA ALA A 45 -4.37 -15.36 14.22
C ALA A 45 -5.57 -14.56 14.76
N LYS A 46 -5.80 -14.52 16.08
CA LYS A 46 -7.00 -13.92 16.69
C LYS A 46 -7.24 -12.46 16.30
N GLU A 47 -6.17 -11.67 16.20
CA GLU A 47 -6.26 -10.26 15.80
C GLU A 47 -6.65 -10.13 14.32
N SER A 48 -6.07 -10.96 13.46
CA SER A 48 -6.39 -11.04 12.03
C SER A 48 -7.84 -11.51 11.81
N ILE A 49 -8.26 -12.58 12.49
CA ILE A 49 -9.64 -13.10 12.45
C ILE A 49 -10.63 -12.01 12.86
N GLU A 50 -10.34 -11.26 13.93
CA GLU A 50 -11.21 -10.18 14.38
C GLU A 50 -11.25 -8.99 13.42
N ALA A 51 -10.12 -8.65 12.80
CA ALA A 51 -10.05 -7.60 11.79
C ALA A 51 -10.87 -7.96 10.55
N VAL A 52 -10.70 -9.18 10.01
CA VAL A 52 -11.46 -9.66 8.85
C VAL A 52 -12.95 -9.73 9.15
N TYR A 53 -13.32 -10.26 10.32
CA TYR A 53 -14.71 -10.33 10.72
C TYR A 53 -15.36 -8.94 10.83
N LYS A 54 -14.66 -7.93 11.37
CA LYS A 54 -15.17 -6.55 11.41
C LYS A 54 -15.32 -5.95 10.02
N MET A 55 -14.37 -6.22 9.12
CA MET A 55 -14.46 -5.76 7.74
C MET A 55 -15.66 -6.39 7.01
N ILE A 56 -15.92 -7.68 7.24
CA ILE A 56 -17.11 -8.37 6.74
C ILE A 56 -18.38 -7.77 7.36
N GLN A 57 -18.39 -7.51 8.67
CA GLN A 57 -19.55 -6.91 9.33
C GLN A 57 -19.90 -5.51 8.80
N LEU A 58 -18.88 -4.70 8.48
CA LEU A 58 -19.07 -3.34 7.96
C LEU A 58 -19.51 -3.31 6.49
N ASN A 59 -19.02 -4.27 5.69
CA ASN A 59 -19.13 -4.21 4.23
C ASN A 59 -20.05 -5.27 3.63
N SER A 60 -20.31 -6.35 4.36
CA SER A 60 -21.09 -7.51 3.91
C SER A 60 -21.77 -8.19 5.09
N PRO A 61 -22.61 -7.47 5.87
CA PRO A 61 -23.27 -8.01 7.05
C PRO A 61 -24.15 -9.22 6.73
N GLU A 62 -24.68 -9.30 5.50
CA GLU A 62 -25.48 -10.41 4.97
C GLU A 62 -24.71 -11.75 4.89
N ALA A 63 -23.37 -11.68 4.89
CA ALA A 63 -22.51 -12.86 4.92
C ALA A 63 -22.42 -13.52 6.30
N ILE A 64 -22.85 -12.83 7.36
CA ILE A 64 -22.77 -13.33 8.74
C ILE A 64 -24.11 -14.00 9.11
N PRO A 65 -24.12 -15.29 9.50
CA PRO A 65 -25.35 -15.97 9.87
C PRO A 65 -25.97 -15.34 11.12
N GLY A 66 -27.25 -14.94 11.01
CA GLY A 66 -28.04 -14.35 12.10
C GLY A 66 -28.10 -12.82 12.11
N ASN A 67 -27.56 -12.14 11.10
CA ASN A 67 -27.60 -10.68 10.97
C ASN A 67 -28.68 -10.25 9.95
N GLU A 68 -29.95 -10.48 10.27
CA GLU A 68 -31.07 -9.92 9.51
C GLU A 68 -31.20 -8.42 9.82
N SER A 69 -30.69 -7.61 8.90
CA SER A 69 -31.00 -6.19 8.63
C SER A 69 -31.44 -5.28 9.79
N GLU A 70 -30.58 -4.34 10.17
CA GLU A 70 -31.03 -2.98 10.51
C GLU A 70 -30.15 -1.96 9.81
N GLN A 71 -30.73 -1.41 8.74
CA GLN A 71 -30.25 -0.29 7.97
C GLN A 71 -30.94 0.95 8.55
N GLU A 72 -30.25 1.77 9.34
CA GLU A 72 -30.72 3.14 9.59
C GLU A 72 -29.58 4.13 9.87
N SER A 73 -29.72 5.27 9.21
CA SER A 73 -28.83 6.41 9.14
C SER A 73 -28.88 7.32 10.38
N SER A 74 -27.83 8.15 10.49
CA SER A 74 -27.79 9.53 11.00
C SER A 74 -27.14 9.82 12.36
N ASP A 75 -26.32 10.88 12.31
CA ASP A 75 -25.67 11.65 13.36
C ASP A 75 -26.49 11.88 14.65
N LYS A 76 -25.88 11.63 15.81
CA LYS A 76 -25.46 12.66 16.80
C LYS A 76 -25.02 12.06 18.13
N ASP A 77 -24.01 12.71 18.70
CA ASP A 77 -23.55 12.62 20.08
C ASP A 77 -24.66 12.40 21.11
N GLN A 78 -24.46 11.42 22.00
CA GLN A 78 -24.49 11.67 23.45
C GLN A 78 -23.78 10.56 24.22
N ASP A 79 -22.78 10.98 25.00
CA ASP A 79 -22.16 10.24 26.09
C ASP A 79 -23.20 9.60 27.03
N LYS A 80 -23.02 8.32 27.39
CA LYS A 80 -22.50 7.93 28.71
C LYS A 80 -22.51 6.41 28.97
N ALA A 81 -21.35 5.99 29.49
CA ALA A 81 -21.17 5.01 30.57
C ALA A 81 -21.32 3.52 30.25
N GLY A 82 -20.16 2.90 30.02
CA GLY A 82 -19.98 1.44 30.11
C GLY A 82 -18.64 0.91 29.60
N HIS A 83 -17.72 1.77 29.15
CA HIS A 83 -16.42 1.34 28.67
C HIS A 83 -15.43 1.25 29.84
N THR A 84 -15.27 0.07 30.45
CA THR A 84 -13.98 -0.24 31.07
C THR A 84 -12.98 -0.50 29.95
N PRO A 85 -12.00 0.41 29.72
CA PRO A 85 -11.06 0.25 28.64
C PRO A 85 -10.15 -0.93 28.97
N LYS A 86 -10.13 -1.97 28.15
CA LYS A 86 -9.00 -2.90 28.16
C LYS A 86 -7.78 -2.07 27.80
N LYS A 87 -7.00 -1.74 28.83
CA LYS A 87 -5.79 -0.91 28.76
C LYS A 87 -4.98 -1.38 27.56
N LYS A 88 -4.82 -0.53 26.54
CA LYS A 88 -3.69 -0.63 25.62
C LYS A 88 -2.48 -0.87 26.52
N LYS A 89 -1.80 -2.02 26.40
CA LYS A 89 -0.54 -2.24 27.09
C LYS A 89 0.34 -1.08 26.64
N LYS A 90 0.49 -0.07 27.49
CA LYS A 90 1.43 1.00 27.24
C LYS A 90 2.76 0.28 27.25
N LEU A 91 3.37 0.09 26.07
CA LEU A 91 4.72 -0.43 25.99
C LEU A 91 5.54 0.34 27.01
N THR A 92 6.14 -0.40 27.92
CA THR A 92 6.96 0.21 28.94
C THR A 92 8.12 0.89 28.23
N LYS A 93 8.64 1.98 28.80
CA LYS A 93 9.78 2.70 28.23
C LYS A 93 10.94 1.74 27.89
N LYS A 94 11.14 0.71 28.72
CA LYS A 94 12.12 -0.37 28.52
C LYS A 94 11.88 -1.21 27.26
N GLU A 95 10.63 -1.53 26.93
CA GLU A 95 10.29 -2.29 25.72
C GLU A 95 10.46 -1.41 24.47
N LEU A 96 10.10 -0.12 24.54
CA LEU A 96 10.35 0.83 23.44
C LEU A 96 11.85 1.06 23.21
N ASP A 97 12.63 1.21 24.29
CA ASP A 97 14.08 1.37 24.21
C ASP A 97 14.74 0.10 23.62
N ALA A 98 14.25 -1.10 24.00
CA ALA A 98 14.72 -2.37 23.43
C ALA A 98 14.44 -2.47 21.91
N PHE A 99 13.24 -2.10 21.45
CA PHE A 99 12.95 -2.04 20.02
C PHE A 99 13.80 -1.01 19.29
N GLU A 100 14.11 0.13 19.93
CA GLU A 100 14.98 1.13 19.34
C GLU A 100 16.41 0.61 19.14
N GLU A 101 16.92 -0.18 20.10
CA GLU A 101 18.21 -0.88 19.99
C GLU A 101 18.20 -1.93 18.88
N GLU A 102 17.16 -2.75 18.78
CA GLU A 102 17.00 -3.74 17.70
C GLU A 102 16.92 -3.07 16.32
N ILE A 103 16.17 -1.98 16.19
CA ILE A 103 16.09 -1.19 14.95
C ILE A 103 17.46 -0.59 14.60
N LYS A 104 18.22 -0.10 15.58
CA LYS A 104 19.59 0.41 15.36
C LYS A 104 20.49 -0.71 14.85
N HIS A 105 20.44 -1.89 15.47
CA HIS A 105 21.21 -3.05 15.02
C HIS A 105 20.84 -3.44 13.58
N CYS A 106 19.55 -3.53 13.27
CA CYS A 106 19.08 -3.83 11.92
C CYS A 106 19.57 -2.79 10.89
N ARG A 107 19.47 -1.49 11.21
CA ARG A 107 19.99 -0.39 10.36
C ARG A 107 21.51 -0.51 10.13
N THR A 108 22.28 -0.86 11.16
CA THR A 108 23.73 -1.03 11.02
C THR A 108 24.08 -2.25 10.17
N ALA A 109 23.36 -3.37 10.32
CA ALA A 109 23.53 -4.56 9.50
C ALA A 109 23.24 -4.29 8.02
N ILE A 110 22.13 -3.58 7.72
CA ILE A 110 21.77 -3.16 6.36
C ILE A 110 22.85 -2.24 5.76
N LYS A 111 23.37 -1.29 6.54
CA LYS A 111 24.46 -0.41 6.09
C LYS A 111 25.73 -1.20 5.77
N ALA A 112 26.13 -2.13 6.62
CA ALA A 112 27.31 -2.96 6.42
C ALA A 112 27.15 -3.89 5.20
N TYR A 113 25.98 -4.52 5.05
CA TYR A 113 25.65 -5.34 3.88
C TYR A 113 25.71 -4.53 2.58
N ASN A 114 25.09 -3.34 2.56
CA ASN A 114 25.10 -2.46 1.41
C ASN A 114 26.51 -1.89 1.11
N ALA A 115 27.33 -1.65 2.13
CA ALA A 115 28.71 -1.21 1.96
C ALA A 115 29.55 -2.31 1.29
N LYS A 116 29.47 -3.55 1.78
CA LYS A 116 30.11 -4.72 1.16
C LYS A 116 29.66 -4.92 -0.29
N LYS A 117 28.37 -4.78 -0.56
CA LYS A 117 27.82 -4.91 -1.92
C LYS A 117 28.29 -3.81 -2.88
N ARG A 118 28.65 -2.64 -2.34
CA ARG A 118 29.19 -1.50 -3.11
C ARG A 118 30.70 -1.51 -3.20
N GLU A 119 31.37 -2.37 -2.45
CA GLU A 119 32.82 -2.52 -2.47
C GLU A 119 33.24 -3.01 -3.86
N GLY A 120 33.99 -2.18 -4.59
CA GLY A 120 34.37 -2.44 -6.00
C GLY A 120 33.37 -1.94 -7.05
N GLN A 121 32.19 -1.43 -6.68
CA GLN A 121 31.29 -0.76 -7.62
C GLN A 121 31.65 0.72 -7.75
N PRO A 122 31.58 1.30 -8.96
CA PRO A 122 31.77 2.74 -9.13
C PRO A 122 30.71 3.49 -8.30
N LYS A 123 31.13 4.54 -7.61
CA LYS A 123 30.24 5.38 -6.79
C LYS A 123 29.19 5.98 -7.72
N LYS A 124 27.91 5.64 -7.49
CA LYS A 124 26.81 6.21 -8.29
C LYS A 124 26.91 7.74 -8.24
N PRO A 125 26.89 8.42 -9.40
CA PRO A 125 26.93 9.88 -9.42
C PRO A 125 25.74 10.42 -8.64
N THR A 126 25.98 11.46 -7.85
CA THR A 126 24.91 12.16 -7.15
C THR A 126 24.02 12.82 -8.20
N PRO A 127 22.70 12.55 -8.20
CA PRO A 127 21.85 13.10 -9.24
C PRO A 127 21.83 14.61 -9.17
N LYS A 128 21.92 15.26 -10.33
CA LYS A 128 21.83 16.72 -10.46
C LYS A 128 20.43 17.19 -10.08
N ARG A 129 20.27 18.50 -9.86
CA ARG A 129 18.98 19.06 -9.43
C ARG A 129 17.88 18.86 -10.48
N HIS A 130 18.17 19.05 -11.76
CA HIS A 130 17.21 18.84 -12.84
C HIS A 130 16.78 17.36 -12.93
N GLU A 131 17.73 16.43 -12.85
CA GLU A 131 17.45 14.97 -12.80
C GLU A 131 16.57 14.59 -11.59
N LYS A 132 16.71 15.28 -10.45
CA LYS A 132 15.82 15.05 -9.30
C LYS A 132 14.40 15.53 -9.59
N ILE A 133 14.25 16.69 -10.22
CA ILE A 133 12.95 17.24 -10.61
C ILE A 133 12.26 16.28 -11.59
N GLU A 134 12.97 15.86 -12.62
CA GLU A 134 12.54 14.87 -13.62
C GLU A 134 12.05 13.57 -12.95
N LYS A 135 12.85 12.99 -12.03
CA LYS A 135 12.42 11.79 -11.28
C LYS A 135 11.16 11.99 -10.46
N HIS A 136 10.99 13.14 -9.82
CA HIS A 136 9.78 13.42 -9.05
C HIS A 136 8.55 13.59 -9.94
N LEU A 137 8.69 14.26 -11.10
CA LEU A 137 7.61 14.38 -12.08
C LEU A 137 7.20 13.00 -12.62
N MET A 138 8.16 12.15 -12.95
CA MET A 138 7.87 10.78 -13.38
C MET A 138 7.19 9.95 -12.29
N ALA A 139 7.59 10.12 -11.02
CA ALA A 139 6.93 9.47 -9.90
C ALA A 139 5.45 9.87 -9.79
N ILE A 140 5.13 11.15 -10.01
CA ILE A 140 3.74 11.63 -10.06
C ILE A 140 2.99 10.99 -11.23
N GLY A 141 3.59 10.92 -12.41
CA GLY A 141 2.99 10.26 -13.58
C GLY A 141 2.77 8.76 -13.42
N ASN A 142 3.45 8.11 -12.47
CA ASN A 142 3.23 6.70 -12.15
C ASN A 142 2.11 6.47 -11.13
N LEU A 143 1.49 7.53 -10.61
CA LEU A 143 0.32 7.44 -9.73
C LEU A 143 -1.00 7.31 -10.51
N VAL A 144 -0.95 7.24 -11.84
CA VAL A 144 -2.13 6.95 -12.66
C VAL A 144 -2.69 5.58 -12.25
N PRO A 145 -3.98 5.50 -11.87
CA PRO A 145 -4.63 4.23 -11.50
C PRO A 145 -4.50 3.17 -12.60
N GLU A 146 -4.41 1.89 -12.21
CA GLU A 146 -4.21 0.78 -13.14
C GLU A 146 -5.30 0.70 -14.22
N ASN A 147 -6.56 0.95 -13.85
CA ASN A 147 -7.70 0.97 -14.77
C ASN A 147 -7.66 2.10 -15.81
N LEU A 148 -6.77 3.08 -15.64
CA LEU A 148 -6.63 4.26 -16.51
C LEU A 148 -5.25 4.32 -17.17
N LYS A 149 -4.36 3.37 -16.87
CA LYS A 149 -2.96 3.38 -17.28
C LYS A 149 -2.78 3.21 -18.79
N ASP A 150 -3.68 2.48 -19.43
CA ASP A 150 -3.64 2.19 -20.87
C ASP A 150 -4.52 3.14 -21.69
N ASN A 151 -5.16 4.11 -21.02
CA ASN A 151 -5.92 5.14 -21.69
C ASN A 151 -4.98 6.19 -22.30
N LEU A 152 -4.92 6.23 -23.64
CA LEU A 152 -4.06 7.13 -24.41
C LEU A 152 -4.31 8.62 -24.11
N ASP A 153 -5.57 9.03 -23.92
CA ASP A 153 -5.91 10.42 -23.64
C ASP A 153 -5.37 10.85 -22.27
N ILE A 154 -5.44 9.97 -21.28
CA ILE A 154 -4.92 10.21 -19.92
C ILE A 154 -3.39 10.23 -19.95
N LEU A 155 -2.77 9.37 -20.75
CA LEU A 155 -1.34 9.33 -20.93
C LEU A 155 -0.82 10.64 -21.55
N GLU A 156 -1.44 11.11 -22.64
CA GLU A 156 -1.09 12.37 -23.31
C GLU A 156 -1.35 13.59 -22.41
N ALA A 157 -2.47 13.61 -21.69
CA ALA A 157 -2.79 14.68 -20.74
C ALA A 157 -1.75 14.74 -19.60
N SER A 158 -1.36 13.57 -19.09
CA SER A 158 -0.35 13.44 -18.04
C SER A 158 1.01 13.94 -18.51
N GLU A 159 1.44 13.55 -19.72
CA GLU A 159 2.67 14.05 -20.33
C GLU A 159 2.68 15.57 -20.41
N LYS A 160 1.61 16.18 -20.98
CA LYS A 160 1.50 17.64 -21.13
C LYS A 160 1.59 18.37 -19.80
N ILE A 161 0.87 17.89 -18.78
CA ILE A 161 0.86 18.50 -17.44
C ILE A 161 2.25 18.41 -16.80
N LEU A 162 2.89 17.24 -16.85
CA LEU A 162 4.20 17.03 -16.23
C LEU A 162 5.31 17.81 -16.95
N SER A 163 5.31 17.82 -18.27
CA SER A 163 6.25 18.58 -19.10
C SER A 163 6.12 20.09 -18.86
N LYS A 164 4.88 20.60 -18.74
CA LYS A 164 4.64 22.02 -18.41
C LYS A 164 5.08 22.35 -16.99
N THR A 165 4.69 21.51 -16.02
CA THR A 165 5.03 21.69 -14.61
C THR A 165 6.54 21.67 -14.39
N GLY A 166 7.25 20.72 -15.00
CA GLY A 166 8.71 20.65 -14.94
C GLY A 166 9.38 21.90 -15.49
N ARG A 167 8.93 22.38 -16.66
CA ARG A 167 9.41 23.64 -17.24
C ARG A 167 9.20 24.82 -16.29
N GLU A 168 8.03 24.96 -15.69
CA GLU A 168 7.70 26.07 -14.79
C GLU A 168 8.53 26.04 -13.50
N ILE A 169 8.67 24.86 -12.88
CA ILE A 169 9.51 24.67 -11.68
C ILE A 169 10.96 25.04 -11.98
N MET A 170 11.50 24.56 -13.10
CA MET A 170 12.90 24.82 -13.46
C MET A 170 13.16 26.28 -13.80
N LYS A 171 12.22 26.94 -14.48
CA LYS A 171 12.27 28.40 -14.70
C LYS A 171 12.24 29.18 -13.41
N LEU A 172 11.36 28.80 -12.47
CA LEU A 172 11.28 29.43 -11.15
C LEU A 172 12.62 29.31 -10.39
N TYR A 173 13.29 28.18 -10.52
CA TYR A 173 14.61 27.94 -9.93
C TYR A 173 15.79 28.48 -10.76
N ARG A 174 15.51 29.22 -11.84
CA ARG A 174 16.51 29.86 -12.72
C ARG A 174 17.51 28.86 -13.31
N MET A 175 17.03 27.68 -13.71
CA MET A 175 17.83 26.69 -14.42
C MET A 175 18.03 27.05 -15.89
N ASP A 176 19.09 26.53 -16.50
CA ASP A 176 19.44 26.78 -17.89
C ASP A 176 18.40 26.19 -18.85
N GLU A 177 18.19 26.86 -19.99
CA GLU A 177 17.25 26.39 -21.02
C GLU A 177 17.61 25.00 -21.58
N LEU A 178 18.90 24.66 -21.63
CA LEU A 178 19.34 23.33 -22.05
C LEU A 178 18.86 22.24 -21.08
N GLN A 179 19.00 22.45 -19.78
CA GLN A 179 18.54 21.51 -18.76
C GLN A 179 17.02 21.37 -18.75
N ILE A 180 16.32 22.47 -19.03
CA ILE A 180 14.87 22.47 -19.18
C ILE A 180 14.46 21.60 -20.37
N LYS A 181 15.14 21.74 -21.52
CA LYS A 181 14.88 20.93 -22.71
C LYS A 181 15.18 19.46 -22.46
N GLU A 182 16.32 19.15 -21.86
CA GLU A 182 16.70 17.77 -21.50
C GLU A 182 15.58 17.09 -20.70
N VAL A 183 15.06 17.74 -19.66
CA VAL A 183 13.97 17.14 -18.86
C VAL A 183 12.66 17.03 -19.61
N GLN A 184 12.33 17.98 -20.48
CA GLN A 184 11.13 17.86 -21.33
C GLN A 184 11.25 16.70 -22.32
N GLU A 185 12.41 16.50 -22.92
CA GLU A 185 12.70 15.40 -23.84
C GLU A 185 12.67 14.05 -23.11
N GLU A 186 13.26 13.95 -21.91
CA GLU A 186 13.23 12.72 -21.11
C GLU A 186 11.83 12.34 -20.65
N ILE A 187 11.00 13.32 -20.24
CA ILE A 187 9.60 13.07 -19.91
C ILE A 187 8.88 12.56 -21.15
N LYS A 188 9.01 13.26 -22.28
CA LYS A 188 8.37 12.86 -23.53
C LYS A 188 8.76 11.46 -23.97
N GLU A 189 10.06 11.14 -24.00
CA GLU A 189 10.56 9.83 -24.41
C GLU A 189 9.97 8.70 -23.55
N LYS A 190 9.86 8.91 -22.23
CA LYS A 190 9.25 7.91 -21.33
C LYS A 190 7.76 7.71 -21.58
N TYR A 191 7.05 8.77 -21.97
CA TYR A 191 5.64 8.68 -22.32
C TYR A 191 5.44 8.05 -23.71
N ASP A 192 6.26 8.40 -24.70
CA ASP A 192 6.29 7.75 -26.02
C ASP A 192 6.55 6.23 -25.88
N GLN A 193 7.46 5.83 -24.99
CA GLN A 193 7.72 4.40 -24.69
C GLN A 193 6.52 3.70 -24.04
N LYS A 194 5.76 4.40 -23.18
CA LYS A 194 4.51 3.86 -22.59
C LYS A 194 3.44 3.70 -23.67
N GLU A 195 3.28 4.72 -24.52
CA GLU A 195 2.33 4.72 -25.62
C GLU A 195 2.60 3.57 -26.60
N GLN A 196 3.87 3.37 -26.99
CA GLN A 196 4.25 2.27 -27.89
C GLN A 196 3.98 0.89 -27.28
N LYS A 197 4.15 0.73 -25.95
CA LYS A 197 3.81 -0.52 -25.27
C LYS A 197 2.31 -0.77 -25.31
N ILE A 198 1.51 0.23 -24.93
CA ILE A 198 0.05 0.15 -24.96
C ILE A 198 -0.47 -0.15 -26.37
N LYS A 199 0.11 0.47 -27.41
CA LYS A 199 -0.28 0.19 -28.80
C LYS A 199 0.03 -1.25 -29.21
N LYS A 200 1.20 -1.77 -28.86
CA LYS A 200 1.56 -3.17 -29.14
C LYS A 200 0.67 -4.16 -28.40
N ASP A 201 0.39 -3.90 -27.13
CA ASP A 201 -0.43 -4.79 -26.29
C ASP A 201 -1.91 -4.80 -26.70
N ASN A 202 -2.38 -3.77 -27.42
CA ASN A 202 -3.74 -3.71 -27.98
C ASN A 202 -3.85 -4.27 -29.41
N ASP A 203 -2.74 -4.43 -30.13
CA ASP A 203 -2.68 -4.98 -31.49
C ASP A 203 -2.43 -6.52 -31.49
N GLU A 204 -2.06 -7.11 -30.35
CA GLU A 204 -1.93 -8.57 -30.10
C GLU A 204 -3.21 -9.18 -29.50
#